data_AF-A0A6S5RPH4-F1
#
_entry.id   AF-A0A6S5RPH4-F1
#
_cell.length_a   1.000
_cell.length_b   1.000
_cell.length_c   1.000
_cell.angle_alpha   90.00
_cell.angle_beta   90.00
_cell.angle_gamma   90.00
#
_symmetry.space_group_name_H-M   'P 1'
#
loop_
_entity.id
_entity.type
_entity.pdbx_description
1 polymer ?
#
loop_
_entity_poly.entity_id
_entity_poly.type
_entity_poly.pdbx_seq_one_letter_code
_entity_poly.pdbx_strand_id
1 'polypeptide(L)'
;MPAQQLFKTIRDELQNGAIIGGDKYQADIEALQPLVDQITLDSPVRLVSYQNHNGAHDITNAIEERVRYILGVRIRANDQQGRLQVNAHPHVQANYLTLFADTVDTGVPAPLEGNFRADVVLYKRCP
;
A
#
# COMPACT_ATOMS: atom_id res chain seq x y z
N MET A 1 -3.51 -19.36 0.40
CA MET A 1 -2.66 -19.05 -0.76
C MET A 1 -1.65 -17.97 -0.36
N PRO A 2 -0.38 -18.05 -0.81
CA PRO A 2 0.69 -17.11 -0.40
C PRO A 2 0.35 -15.63 -0.61
N ALA A 3 -0.38 -15.28 -1.68
CA ALA A 3 -0.80 -13.91 -1.97
C ALA A 3 -1.77 -13.33 -0.92
N GLN A 4 -2.70 -14.16 -0.44
CA GLN A 4 -3.62 -13.78 0.62
C GLN A 4 -2.91 -13.66 1.97
N GLN A 5 -1.91 -14.52 2.21
CA GLN A 5 -1.09 -14.44 3.41
C GLN A 5 -0.27 -13.15 3.42
N LEU A 6 0.40 -12.82 2.31
CA LEU A 6 1.10 -11.55 2.13
C LEU A 6 0.19 -10.35 2.41
N PHE A 7 -0.98 -10.33 1.78
CA PHE A 7 -1.94 -9.25 1.96
C PHE A 7 -2.36 -9.09 3.43
N LYS A 8 -2.66 -10.19 4.12
CA LYS A 8 -3.01 -10.18 5.55
C LYS A 8 -1.86 -9.72 6.42
N THR A 9 -0.65 -10.25 6.21
CA THR A 9 0.54 -9.86 7.00
C THR A 9 0.77 -8.36 6.93
N ILE A 10 0.74 -7.77 5.74
CA ILE A 10 0.97 -6.33 5.58
C ILE A 10 -0.14 -5.52 6.22
N ARG A 11 -1.39 -5.96 6.06
CA ARG A 11 -2.53 -5.33 6.70
C ARG A 11 -2.42 -5.35 8.23
N ASP A 12 -2.10 -6.50 8.81
CA ASP A 12 -2.02 -6.68 10.25
C ASP A 12 -0.83 -5.88 10.83
N GLU A 13 0.28 -5.77 10.11
CA GLU A 13 1.42 -4.92 10.47
C GLU A 13 1.05 -3.43 10.46
N LEU A 14 0.28 -2.97 9.48
CA LEU A 14 -0.24 -1.59 9.46
C LEU A 14 -1.19 -1.33 10.64
N GLN A 15 -2.01 -2.31 11.03
CA GLN A 15 -2.84 -2.24 12.24
C GLN A 15 -1.99 -2.19 13.53
N ASN A 16 -0.83 -2.85 13.54
CA ASN A 16 0.12 -2.82 14.65
C ASN A 16 1.04 -1.59 14.64
N GLY A 17 0.90 -0.70 13.65
CA GLY A 17 1.62 0.56 13.61
C GLY A 17 2.91 0.55 12.78
N ALA A 18 3.06 -0.39 11.83
CA ALA A 18 4.14 -0.41 10.83
C ALA A 18 3.97 0.71 9.78
N ILE A 19 3.92 1.96 10.24
CA ILE A 19 3.85 3.19 9.45
C ILE A 19 4.98 4.10 9.92
N ILE A 20 5.68 4.73 8.98
CA ILE A 20 6.84 5.58 9.27
C ILE A 20 6.46 6.75 10.17
N GLY A 21 7.26 6.90 11.22
CA GLY A 21 7.51 8.16 11.90
C GLY A 21 8.31 9.14 11.04
N GLY A 22 7.79 10.36 10.93
CA GLY A 22 8.35 11.47 10.18
C GLY A 22 7.23 12.34 9.61
N ASP A 23 7.51 13.62 9.39
CA ASP A 23 6.52 14.68 9.10
C ASP A 23 5.69 14.50 7.79
N LYS A 24 5.82 13.36 7.09
CA LYS A 24 5.36 13.20 5.70
C LYS A 24 4.27 12.15 5.47
N TYR A 25 3.80 11.42 6.48
CA TYR A 25 2.62 10.53 6.34
C TYR A 25 2.79 9.48 5.21
N GLN A 26 3.84 8.65 5.25
CA GLN A 26 4.13 7.60 4.25
C GLN A 26 4.28 6.23 4.90
N ALA A 27 4.00 5.15 4.15
CA ALA A 27 4.24 3.79 4.61
C ALA A 27 5.74 3.45 4.62
N ASP A 28 6.17 2.64 5.59
CA ASP A 28 7.57 2.27 5.74
C ASP A 28 7.98 1.17 4.80
N ILE A 29 8.49 1.53 3.64
CA ILE A 29 8.96 0.54 2.69
C ILE A 29 10.13 -0.25 3.25
N GLU A 30 11.03 0.36 4.04
CA GLU A 30 12.17 -0.36 4.61
C GLU A 30 11.73 -1.37 5.68
N ALA A 31 10.71 -1.04 6.47
CA ALA A 31 10.15 -1.98 7.46
C ALA A 31 9.21 -3.03 6.84
N LEU A 32 8.47 -2.68 5.79
CA LEU A 32 7.47 -3.57 5.16
C LEU A 32 8.09 -4.51 4.10
N GLN A 33 9.14 -4.09 3.39
CA GLN A 33 9.79 -4.91 2.35
C GLN A 33 10.31 -6.27 2.87
N PRO A 34 10.94 -6.38 4.06
CA PRO A 34 11.34 -7.67 4.62
C PRO A 34 10.19 -8.67 4.79
N LEU A 35 8.97 -8.20 5.04
CA LEU A 35 7.78 -9.06 5.16
C LEU A 35 7.31 -9.57 3.81
N VAL A 36 7.45 -8.74 2.78
CA VAL A 36 7.20 -9.11 1.39
C VAL A 36 8.20 -10.16 0.93
N ASP A 37 9.48 -9.96 1.26
CA ASP A 37 10.58 -10.85 0.84
C ASP A 37 10.52 -12.23 1.53
N GLN A 38 9.95 -12.31 2.74
CA GLN A 38 9.75 -13.56 3.47
C GLN A 38 8.62 -14.44 2.89
N ILE A 39 7.72 -13.85 2.09
CA ILE A 39 6.59 -14.58 1.51
C ILE A 39 6.86 -14.84 0.03
N THR A 40 7.34 -16.05 -0.26
CA THR A 40 7.62 -16.47 -1.63
C THR A 40 6.33 -16.62 -2.43
N LEU A 41 6.15 -15.74 -3.40
CA LEU A 41 5.20 -15.89 -4.49
C LEU A 41 5.87 -16.52 -5.72
N ASP A 42 5.06 -16.93 -6.70
CA ASP A 42 5.54 -17.45 -7.98
C ASP A 42 6.31 -16.40 -8.82
N SER A 43 6.39 -15.17 -8.34
CA SER A 43 7.09 -14.04 -8.96
C SER A 43 7.37 -12.95 -7.92
N PRO A 44 8.39 -12.10 -8.14
CA PRO A 44 8.69 -11.00 -7.23
C PRO A 44 7.50 -10.04 -7.10
N VAL A 45 7.30 -9.56 -5.88
CA VAL A 45 6.34 -8.51 -5.55
C VAL A 45 7.08 -7.20 -5.41
N ARG A 46 6.56 -6.16 -6.03
CA ARG A 46 7.02 -4.80 -5.74
C ARG A 46 6.10 -4.15 -4.72
N LEU A 47 6.66 -3.77 -3.57
CA LEU A 47 5.98 -2.89 -2.62
C LEU A 47 6.13 -1.42 -3.05
N VAL A 48 5.05 -0.66 -2.97
CA VAL A 48 5.03 0.77 -3.31
C VAL A 48 4.23 1.55 -2.27
N SER A 49 4.78 2.67 -1.81
CA SER A 49 4.09 3.69 -1.00
C SER A 49 3.71 4.86 -1.90
N TYR A 50 2.47 5.36 -1.81
CA TYR A 50 2.00 6.48 -2.64
C TYR A 50 1.09 7.43 -1.82
N GLN A 51 1.11 8.73 -2.15
CA GLN A 51 0.42 9.78 -1.37
C GLN A 51 -0.86 10.32 -2.03
N ASN A 52 -0.86 10.53 -3.35
CA ASN A 52 -1.91 11.29 -4.04
C ASN A 52 -2.90 10.45 -4.85
N HIS A 53 -4.11 11.01 -5.02
CA HIS A 53 -5.22 10.48 -5.85
C HIS A 53 -4.85 10.32 -7.34
N ASN A 54 -3.98 11.20 -7.85
CA ASN A 54 -3.41 11.07 -9.19
C ASN A 54 -2.34 9.98 -9.13
N GLY A 55 -2.82 8.75 -9.31
CA GLY A 55 -2.07 7.52 -9.12
C GLY A 55 -0.65 7.60 -9.66
N ALA A 56 0.28 7.15 -8.82
CA ALA A 56 1.39 6.32 -9.27
C ALA A 56 2.16 6.84 -10.50
N HIS A 57 2.53 8.13 -10.56
CA HIS A 57 3.77 8.46 -11.26
C HIS A 57 5.00 7.90 -10.53
N ASP A 58 4.86 7.52 -9.26
CA ASP A 58 5.89 6.82 -8.48
C ASP A 58 6.04 5.35 -8.88
N ILE A 59 4.99 4.70 -9.44
CA ILE A 59 5.11 3.38 -10.08
C ILE A 59 5.47 3.63 -11.54
N THR A 60 6.75 3.85 -11.79
CA THR A 60 7.23 4.04 -13.16
C THR A 60 6.81 2.85 -14.04
N ASN A 61 6.49 3.09 -15.32
CA ASN A 61 6.16 2.04 -16.29
C ASN A 61 7.22 0.91 -16.31
N ALA A 62 8.48 1.25 -16.02
CA ALA A 62 9.58 0.31 -15.89
C ALA A 62 9.43 -0.71 -14.75
N ILE A 63 8.67 -0.38 -13.68
CA ILE A 63 8.31 -1.31 -12.61
C ILE A 63 7.15 -2.20 -13.07
N GLU A 64 6.08 -1.59 -13.60
CA GLU A 64 4.89 -2.33 -14.07
C GLU A 64 5.21 -3.36 -15.15
N GLU A 65 6.19 -3.09 -16.00
CA GLU A 65 6.58 -4.01 -17.07
C GLU A 65 7.41 -5.21 -16.57
N ARG A 66 7.99 -5.14 -15.36
CA ARG A 66 9.01 -6.10 -14.89
C ARG A 66 8.53 -7.01 -13.76
N VAL A 67 7.45 -6.68 -13.06
CA VAL A 67 6.96 -7.49 -11.92
C VAL A 67 5.57 -8.02 -12.16
N ARG A 68 5.28 -9.22 -11.64
CA ARG A 68 3.96 -9.83 -11.77
C ARG A 68 2.98 -9.35 -10.71
N TYR A 69 3.48 -8.93 -9.55
CA TYR A 69 2.66 -8.48 -8.43
C TYR A 69 3.12 -7.09 -7.98
N ILE A 70 2.14 -6.24 -7.69
CA ILE A 70 2.36 -4.93 -7.08
C ILE A 70 1.53 -4.88 -5.81
N LEU A 71 2.17 -4.57 -4.69
CA LEU A 71 1.51 -4.31 -3.42
C LEU A 71 1.60 -2.82 -3.13
N GLY A 72 0.48 -2.11 -3.29
CA GLY A 72 0.38 -0.69 -2.99
C GLY A 72 -0.10 -0.45 -1.57
N VAL A 73 0.59 0.44 -0.85
CA VAL A 73 0.17 0.94 0.46
C VAL A 73 0.07 2.47 0.40
N ARG A 74 -1.05 3.05 0.83
CA ARG A 74 -1.21 4.51 0.99
C ARG A 74 -1.69 4.83 2.37
N ILE A 75 -0.98 5.72 3.05
CA ILE A 75 -1.45 6.31 4.29
C ILE A 75 -2.31 7.52 3.94
N ARG A 76 -3.55 7.52 4.40
CA ARG A 76 -4.47 8.64 4.24
C ARG A 76 -4.10 9.71 5.24
N ALA A 77 -3.63 10.84 4.75
CA ALA A 77 -3.65 12.08 5.52
C ALA A 77 -5.05 12.70 5.41
N ASN A 78 -5.52 13.29 6.50
CA ASN A 78 -6.63 14.23 6.43
C ASN A 78 -6.19 15.44 5.61
N ASP A 79 -7.09 16.01 4.80
CA ASP A 79 -6.80 17.29 4.17
C ASP A 79 -6.71 18.43 5.21
N GLN A 80 -6.32 19.63 4.77
CA GLN A 80 -6.22 20.81 5.63
C GLN A 80 -7.56 21.21 6.30
N GLN A 81 -8.68 20.60 5.89
CA GLN A 81 -10.02 20.80 6.45
C GLN A 81 -10.47 19.64 7.35
N GLY A 82 -9.57 18.69 7.64
CA GLY A 82 -9.85 17.53 8.48
C GLY A 82 -10.70 16.45 7.82
N ARG A 83 -10.91 16.52 6.51
CA ARG A 83 -11.68 15.51 5.78
C ARG A 83 -10.75 14.38 5.35
N LEU A 84 -11.20 13.15 5.62
CA LEU A 84 -10.55 11.96 5.10
C LEU A 84 -10.63 11.99 3.57
N GLN A 85 -9.49 12.01 2.88
CA GLN A 85 -9.51 11.89 1.44
C GLN A 85 -10.12 10.54 1.03
N VAL A 86 -11.03 10.59 0.06
CA VAL A 86 -11.79 9.43 -0.43
C VAL A 86 -10.83 8.34 -0.92
N ASN A 87 -11.28 7.09 -0.86
CA ASN A 87 -10.53 5.92 -1.33
C ASN A 87 -9.94 6.21 -2.72
N ALA A 88 -8.62 6.21 -2.84
CA ALA A 88 -7.95 6.29 -4.13
C ALA A 88 -6.96 5.14 -4.17
N HIS A 89 -7.34 4.08 -4.88
CA HIS A 89 -6.44 3.00 -5.21
C HIS A 89 -5.44 3.52 -6.25
N PRO A 90 -4.18 3.07 -6.22
CA PRO A 90 -3.18 3.51 -7.16
C PRO A 90 -3.62 3.02 -8.54
N HIS A 91 -3.67 3.95 -9.49
CA HIS A 91 -3.93 3.61 -10.86
C HIS A 91 -2.68 2.93 -11.43
N VAL A 92 -2.82 1.68 -11.84
CA VAL A 92 -1.79 0.91 -12.54
C VAL A 92 -2.10 0.97 -14.04
N GLN A 93 -1.12 1.29 -14.88
CA GLN A 93 -1.33 1.56 -16.31
C GLN A 93 -1.38 0.28 -17.16
N ALA A 94 -0.66 -0.76 -16.75
CA ALA A 94 -0.65 -2.06 -17.42
C ALA A 94 -1.87 -2.94 -17.05
N ASN A 95 -2.08 -4.06 -17.78
CA ASN A 95 -3.12 -5.08 -17.54
C ASN A 95 -3.00 -5.74 -16.15
N TYR A 96 -3.31 -5.03 -15.08
CA TYR A 96 -3.32 -5.53 -13.72
C TYR A 96 -4.75 -5.70 -13.22
N LEU A 97 -5.01 -6.85 -12.60
CA LEU A 97 -6.25 -7.10 -11.87
C LEU A 97 -6.00 -6.86 -10.38
N THR A 98 -6.95 -6.21 -9.72
CA THR A 98 -6.99 -6.13 -8.25
C THR A 98 -7.33 -7.51 -7.70
N LEU A 99 -6.41 -8.13 -6.96
CA LEU A 99 -6.65 -9.40 -6.27
C LEU A 99 -7.31 -9.18 -4.91
N PHE A 100 -6.76 -8.25 -4.13
CA PHE A 100 -7.23 -7.92 -2.79
C PHE A 100 -7.10 -6.41 -2.58
N ALA A 101 -8.09 -5.81 -1.92
CA ALA A 101 -8.08 -4.42 -1.52
C ALA A 101 -8.77 -4.31 -0.15
N ASP A 102 -8.20 -3.51 0.74
CA ASP A 102 -8.74 -3.27 2.07
C ASP A 102 -8.29 -1.89 2.56
N THR A 103 -9.05 -1.34 3.51
CA THR A 103 -8.70 -0.11 4.21
C THR A 103 -8.68 -0.42 5.70
N VAL A 104 -7.57 -0.14 6.36
CA VAL A 104 -7.42 -0.39 7.80
C VAL A 104 -7.16 0.87 8.59
N ASP A 105 -7.79 0.97 9.75
CA ASP A 105 -7.35 1.87 10.81
C ASP A 105 -6.02 1.32 11.36
N THR A 106 -5.02 2.17 11.38
CA THR A 106 -3.65 1.78 11.67
C THR A 106 -3.38 1.89 13.16
N GLY A 107 -2.23 1.42 13.64
CA GLY A 107 -1.85 1.58 15.05
C GLY A 107 -1.37 2.99 15.43
N VAL A 108 -1.26 3.90 14.45
CA VAL A 108 -0.62 5.21 14.63
C VAL A 108 -1.66 6.33 14.77
N PRO A 109 -1.63 7.11 15.87
CA PRO A 109 -2.55 8.24 16.07
C PRO A 109 -2.40 9.32 15.00
N ALA A 110 -3.52 9.82 14.48
CA ALA A 110 -3.55 10.94 13.55
C ALA A 110 -3.62 12.29 14.28
N PRO A 111 -3.08 13.39 13.71
CA PRO A 111 -3.05 14.71 14.37
C PRO A 111 -4.41 15.33 14.69
N LEU A 112 -5.46 14.98 13.92
CA LEU A 112 -6.76 15.62 14.02
C LEU A 112 -7.75 14.79 14.84
N GLU A 113 -7.82 13.47 14.63
CA GLU A 113 -8.61 12.54 15.46
C GLU A 113 -8.35 11.08 15.05
N GLY A 114 -8.43 10.14 16.00
CA GLY A 114 -8.33 8.70 15.74
C GLY A 114 -6.94 8.24 15.30
N ASN A 115 -6.90 7.20 14.47
CA ASN A 115 -5.66 6.69 13.88
C ASN A 115 -5.60 7.01 12.39
N PHE A 116 -4.40 7.01 11.80
CA PHE A 116 -4.28 7.05 10.35
C PHE A 116 -5.02 5.86 9.73
N ARG A 117 -5.50 6.04 8.51
CA ARG A 117 -6.02 4.94 7.69
C ARG A 117 -5.05 4.58 6.60
N ALA A 118 -4.90 3.29 6.33
CA ALA A 118 -4.07 2.79 5.24
C ALA A 118 -4.92 2.04 4.22
N ASP A 119 -4.76 2.39 2.94
CA ASP A 119 -5.26 1.61 1.81
C ASP A 119 -4.20 0.61 1.38
N VAL A 120 -4.55 -0.67 1.39
CA VAL A 120 -3.68 -1.76 0.93
C VAL A 120 -4.32 -2.42 -0.26
N VAL A 121 -3.57 -2.55 -1.36
CA VAL A 121 -4.05 -3.18 -2.59
C VAL A 121 -2.97 -4.10 -3.16
N LEU A 122 -3.34 -5.36 -3.41
CA LEU A 122 -2.50 -6.30 -4.15
C LEU A 122 -3.03 -6.44 -5.57
N TYR A 123 -2.17 -6.10 -6.54
CA TYR A 123 -2.41 -6.29 -7.96
C TYR A 123 -1.66 -7.50 -8.49
N LYS A 124 -2.24 -8.16 -9.49
CA LYS A 124 -1.58 -9.19 -10.28
C LYS A 124 -1.69 -8.86 -11.76
N ARG A 125 -0.56 -8.92 -12.47
CA ARG A 125 -0.52 -8.76 -13.91
C ARG A 125 -1.25 -9.93 -14.56
N CYS A 126 -2.25 -9.61 -15.37
CA CYS A 126 -2.92 -10.53 -16.26
C CYS A 126 -2.11 -10.65 -17.57
N PRO A 127 -2.09 -11.84 -18.19
CA PRO A 127 -1.56 -11.98 -19.55
C PRO A 127 -2.29 -11.07 -20.54
#